data_AF-A0A7C5YY17-F1
#
_entry.id   AF-A0A7C5YY17-F1
#
_cell.length_a   1.000
_cell.length_b   1.000
_cell.length_c   1.000
_cell.angle_alpha   90.00
_cell.angle_beta   90.00
_cell.angle_gamma   90.00
#
_symmetry.space_group_name_H-M   'P 1'
#
loop_
_entity.id
_entity.type
_entity.pdbx_description
1 polymer ?
#
loop_
_entity_poly.entity_id
_entity_poly.type
_entity_poly.pdbx_seq_one_letter_code
_entity_poly.pdbx_strand_id
1 'polypeptide(L)' 'MPQSTHDRAAELHNLAAHAHSAAATAHGKGDHLTAHELSKQAHEYSTKAYQHSEELAAEAAKPSKA' A
#
# COMPACT_ATOMS: atom_id res chain seq x y z
N MET A 1 -12.51 -17.82 -2.83
CA MET A 1 -13.31 -16.60 -2.57
C MET A 1 -12.58 -15.46 -3.24
N PRO A 2 -13.22 -14.62 -4.06
CA PRO A 2 -12.58 -13.41 -4.57
C PRO A 2 -12.27 -12.50 -3.37
N GLN A 3 -11.02 -12.03 -3.25
CA GLN A 3 -10.64 -11.01 -2.27
C GLN A 3 -11.59 -9.83 -2.41
N SER A 4 -12.17 -9.35 -1.31
CA SER A 4 -12.91 -8.10 -1.39
C SER A 4 -11.91 -6.99 -1.73
N THR A 5 -12.36 -5.97 -2.46
CA THR A 5 -11.55 -4.80 -2.79
C THR A 5 -11.01 -4.09 -1.53
N HIS A 6 -11.74 -4.19 -0.41
CA HIS A 6 -11.28 -3.72 0.91
C HIS A 6 -10.08 -4.52 1.44
N ASP A 7 -10.11 -5.85 1.27
CA ASP A 7 -8.97 -6.72 1.64
C ASP A 7 -7.72 -6.33 0.84
N ARG A 8 -7.90 -5.95 -0.43
CA ARG A 8 -6.79 -5.56 -1.29
C ARG A 8 -6.10 -4.26 -0.86
N ALA A 9 -6.86 -3.24 -0.44
CA ALA A 9 -6.29 -1.99 0.07
C ALA A 9 -5.50 -2.24 1.37
N ALA A 10 -6.05 -3.05 2.27
CA ALA A 10 -5.39 -3.42 3.52
C ALA A 10 -4.08 -4.20 3.30
N GLU A 11 -4.08 -5.15 2.36
CA GLU A 11 -2.88 -5.91 1.99
C GLU A 11 -1.77 -5.02 1.43
N LEU A 12 -2.10 -4.10 0.52
CA LEU A 12 -1.13 -3.16 -0.04
C LEU A 12 -0.57 -2.24 1.05
N HIS A 13 -1.40 -1.82 2.01
CA HIS A 13 -0.92 -1.03 3.15
C HIS A 13 0.04 -1.83 4.04
N ASN A 14 -0.25 -3.10 4.30
CA ASN A 14 0.64 -4.00 5.05
C ASN A 14 1.98 -4.22 4.32
N LEU A 15 1.96 -4.39 3.00
CA LEU A 15 3.17 -4.50 2.18
C LEU A 15 4.00 -3.21 2.24
N ALA A 16 3.35 -2.04 2.18
CA ALA A 16 4.02 -0.75 2.33
C ALA A 16 4.71 -0.61 3.70
N ALA A 17 4.00 -0.93 4.78
CA ALA A 17 4.55 -0.87 6.14
C ALA A 17 5.75 -1.81 6.32
N HIS A 18 5.67 -3.02 5.76
CA HIS A 18 6.78 -3.97 5.78
C HIS A 18 7.98 -3.44 4.98
N ALA A 19 7.77 -2.90 3.78
CA ALA A 19 8.84 -2.34 2.96
C ALA A 19 9.50 -1.12 3.63
N HIS A 20 8.73 -0.25 4.29
CA HIS A 20 9.28 0.85 5.10
C HIS A 20 10.14 0.34 6.26
N SER A 21 9.69 -0.69 6.97
CA SER A 21 10.44 -1.28 8.09
C SER A 21 11.76 -1.91 7.61
N ALA A 22 11.72 -2.60 6.47
CA ALA A 22 12.90 -3.17 5.83
C ALA A 22 13.86 -2.07 5.34
N ALA A 23 13.35 -0.98 4.77
CA ALA A 23 14.15 0.16 4.34
C ALA A 23 14.87 0.81 5.52
N ALA A 24 14.19 1.04 6.64
CA ALA A 24 14.79 1.58 7.86
C ALA A 24 15.90 0.66 8.40
N THR A 25 15.69 -0.64 8.34
CA THR A 25 16.70 -1.65 8.74
C THR A 25 17.93 -1.60 7.83
N ALA A 26 17.75 -1.54 6.50
CA ALA A 26 18.85 -1.43 5.54
C ALA A 26 19.62 -0.12 5.72
N HIS A 27 18.91 0.99 5.90
CA HIS A 27 19.51 2.30 6.14
C HIS A 27 20.36 2.30 7.42
N GLY A 28 19.85 1.71 8.51
CA GLY A 28 20.58 1.58 9.77
C GLY A 28 21.84 0.71 9.68
N LYS A 29 21.92 -0.19 8.70
CA LYS A 29 23.11 -1.01 8.39
C LYS A 29 24.09 -0.31 7.44
N GLY A 30 23.79 0.90 6.97
CA GLY A 30 24.58 1.63 5.97
C GLY A 30 24.36 1.18 4.52
N ASP A 31 23.40 0.27 4.27
CA ASP A 31 23.02 -0.14 2.93
C ASP A 31 21.98 0.81 2.35
N HIS A 32 22.44 2.02 2.02
CA HIS A 32 21.58 3.10 1.57
C HIS A 32 20.94 2.82 0.20
N LEU A 33 21.59 2.03 -0.66
CA LEU A 33 21.04 1.66 -1.96
C LEU A 33 19.82 0.75 -1.78
N THR A 34 19.93 -0.31 -0.99
CA THR A 34 18.78 -1.17 -0.69
C THR A 34 17.68 -0.42 0.07
N ALA A 35 18.05 0.46 1.01
CA ALA A 35 17.07 1.30 1.71
C ALA A 35 16.27 2.19 0.76
N HIS A 36 16.93 2.79 -0.25
CA HIS A 36 16.28 3.62 -1.26
C HIS A 36 15.31 2.83 -2.12
N GLU A 37 15.72 1.67 -2.64
CA GLU A 37 14.83 0.84 -3.46
C GLU A 37 13.64 0.30 -2.67
N LEU A 38 13.84 -0.12 -1.43
CA LEU A 38 12.74 -0.53 -0.54
C LEU A 38 11.79 0.64 -0.22
N SER A 39 12.32 1.86 -0.08
CA SER A 39 11.48 3.05 0.13
C SER A 39 10.63 3.39 -1.09
N LYS A 40 11.16 3.21 -2.31
CA LYS A 40 10.35 3.34 -3.54
C LYS A 40 9.23 2.30 -3.57
N GLN A 41 9.55 1.04 -3.28
CA GLN A 41 8.53 -0.03 -3.22
C GLN A 41 7.44 0.28 -2.20
N ALA A 42 7.81 0.76 -1.01
CA ALA A 42 6.85 1.17 0.01
C ALA A 42 5.93 2.30 -0.48
N HIS A 43 6.49 3.28 -1.19
CA HIS A 43 5.72 4.36 -1.80
C HIS A 43 4.77 3.84 -2.88
N GLU A 44 5.22 2.96 -3.77
CA GLU A 44 4.37 2.36 -4.80
C GLU A 44 3.19 1.58 -4.21
N TYR A 45 3.43 0.78 -3.17
CA TYR A 45 2.36 0.06 -2.47
C TYR A 45 1.37 1.02 -1.80
N SER A 46 1.87 2.08 -1.17
CA SER A 46 1.02 3.12 -0.55
C SER A 46 0.14 3.82 -1.58
N THR A 47 0.69 4.18 -2.73
CA THR A 47 -0.06 4.81 -3.84
C THR A 47 -1.15 3.89 -4.37
N LYS A 48 -0.84 2.59 -4.55
CA LYS A 48 -1.86 1.60 -4.97
C LYS A 48 -2.95 1.40 -3.92
N ALA A 49 -2.59 1.35 -2.63
CA ALA A 49 -3.55 1.26 -1.54
C ALA A 49 -4.49 2.47 -1.51
N TYR A 50 -3.94 3.67 -1.74
CA TYR A 50 -4.70 4.90 -1.85
C TYR A 50 -5.70 4.86 -3.02
N GLN A 51 -5.23 4.50 -4.22
CA GLN A 51 -6.08 4.39 -5.41
C GLN A 51 -7.26 3.42 -5.20
N HIS A 52 -7.00 2.24 -4.64
CA HIS A 52 -8.07 1.30 -4.32
C HIS A 52 -9.02 1.83 -3.24
N SER A 53 -8.53 2.59 -2.27
CA SER A 53 -9.39 3.22 -1.27
C SER A 53 -10.29 4.30 -1.88
N GLU A 54 -9.79 5.07 -2.86
CA GLU A 54 -10.59 6.03 -3.61
C GLU A 54 -11.66 5.34 -4.47
N GLU A 55 -11.31 4.25 -5.15
CA GLU A 55 -12.27 3.44 -5.92
C GLU A 55 -13.41 2.95 -5.04
N LEU A 56 -13.09 2.41 -3.86
CA LEU A 56 -14.05 1.96 -2.87
C LEU A 56 -14.95 3.08 -2.35
N ALA A 57 -14.36 4.24 -2.04
CA ALA A 57 -15.12 5.40 -1.60
C ALA A 57 -16.08 5.88 -2.70
N ALA A 58 -15.62 5.88 -3.96
CA ALA A 58 -16.44 6.24 -5.11
C ALA A 58 -17.58 5.22 -5.34
N GLU A 59 -17.32 3.93 -5.17
CA GLU A 59 -18.35 2.88 -5.25
C GLU A 59 -19.40 2.99 -4.14
N ALA A 60 -18.96 3.21 -2.90
CA ALA A 60 -19.85 3.40 -1.76
C ALA A 60 -20.71 4.68 -1.87
N ALA A 61 -20.19 5.71 -2.54
CA ALA A 61 -20.91 6.96 -2.78
C ALA A 61 -21.93 6.88 -3.93
N LYS A 62 -21.93 5.82 -4.75
CA LYS A 62 -22.95 5.65 -5.79
C LYS A 62 -24.32 5.42 -5.11
N PRO A 63 -25.37 6.18 -5.47
CA PRO A 63 -26.68 5.99 -4.89
C PRO A 63 -27.17 4.57 -5.23
N SER A 64 -27.47 3.79 -4.20
CA SER A 64 -28.20 2.54 -4.36
C SER A 64 -29.56 2.88 -4.98
N LYS A 65 -29.79 2.48 -6.23
CA LYS A 65 -31.12 2.60 -6.83
C LYS A 65 -32.05 1.66 -6.06
N ALA A 66 -32.87 2.24 -5.20
CA ALA A 66 -34.06 1.62 -4.63
C ALA A 66 -35.18 1.54 -5.68
#